data_AF-A0A0P1FIZ6-F1
#
_entry.id   AF-A0A0P1FIZ6-F1
#
_cell.length_a   1.000
_cell.length_b   1.000
_cell.length_c   1.000
_cell.angle_alpha   90.00
_cell.angle_beta   90.00
_cell.angle_gamma   90.00
#
_symmetry.space_group_name_H-M   'P 1'
#
loop_
_entity.id
_entity.type
_entity.pdbx_description
1 polymer ?
#
loop_
_entity_poly.entity_id
_entity_poly.type
_entity_poly.pdbx_seq_one_letter_code
_entity_poly.pdbx_strand_id
1 'polypeptide(L)'
;MHKFVIFDTKTGQITGRATGTVRSVACDLKPGQDVLRGVADPMLDRVEHGRIVPRGKAEQRGVERTAMARNARAGRDRLLAACDWTQLPDAQCDSSAWAAYRQALRDLTDQAGFPHQINWPAKPGRKESK
;
A
#
# COMPACT_ATOMS: atom_id res chain seq x y z
N MET A 1 -8.05 -1.57 -34.58
CA MET A 1 -6.99 -2.03 -33.64
C MET A 1 -7.63 -2.71 -32.45
N HIS A 2 -7.11 -3.86 -32.04
CA HIS A 2 -7.57 -4.54 -30.83
C HIS A 2 -6.60 -4.31 -29.68
N LYS A 3 -7.14 -4.28 -28.47
CA LYS A 3 -6.36 -4.22 -27.24
C LYS A 3 -6.04 -5.66 -26.81
N PHE A 4 -4.80 -5.86 -26.42
CA PHE A 4 -4.26 -7.12 -25.95
C PHE A 4 -3.64 -6.92 -24.58
N VAL A 5 -3.74 -7.96 -23.77
CA VAL A 5 -3.13 -8.06 -22.45
C VAL A 5 -2.02 -9.09 -22.57
N ILE A 6 -0.81 -8.72 -22.16
CA ILE A 6 0.33 -9.62 -22.12
C ILE A 6 0.43 -10.17 -20.70
N PHE A 7 0.47 -11.49 -20.57
CA PHE A 7 0.55 -12.16 -19.27
C PHE A 7 1.60 -13.27 -19.28
N ASP A 8 2.10 -13.60 -18.10
CA ASP A 8 2.99 -14.73 -17.87
C ASP A 8 2.17 -16.03 -17.78
N THR A 9 2.55 -17.03 -18.57
CA THR A 9 1.81 -18.31 -18.70
C THR A 9 1.92 -19.20 -17.47
N LYS A 10 2.96 -19.04 -16.64
CA LYS A 10 3.18 -19.85 -15.43
C LYS A 10 2.41 -19.30 -14.24
N THR A 11 2.32 -17.98 -14.14
CA THR A 11 1.74 -17.30 -12.97
C THR A 11 0.38 -16.66 -13.24
N GLY A 12 0.01 -16.48 -14.51
CA GLY A 12 -1.17 -15.71 -14.90
C GLY A 12 -1.03 -14.20 -14.69
N GLN A 13 0.16 -13.73 -14.32
CA GLN A 13 0.40 -12.33 -13.98
C GLN A 13 0.41 -11.47 -15.25
N ILE A 14 -0.39 -10.40 -15.26
CA ILE A 14 -0.38 -9.43 -16.35
C ILE A 14 0.87 -8.57 -16.25
N THR A 15 1.68 -8.58 -17.30
CA THR A 15 2.96 -7.87 -17.37
C THR A 15 2.91 -6.64 -18.28
N GLY A 16 1.89 -6.53 -19.15
CA GLY A 16 1.81 -5.43 -20.10
C GLY A 16 0.51 -5.36 -20.86
N ARG A 17 0.39 -4.30 -21.67
CA ARG A 17 -0.74 -4.07 -22.58
C ARG A 17 -0.18 -3.72 -23.95
N ALA A 18 -0.82 -4.20 -25.00
CA ALA A 18 -0.46 -3.88 -26.37
C ALA A 18 -1.71 -3.53 -27.18
N THR A 19 -1.54 -2.73 -28.23
CA THR A 19 -2.61 -2.39 -29.17
C THR A 19 -2.13 -2.68 -30.58
N GLY A 20 -2.88 -3.46 -31.35
CA GLY A 20 -2.42 -3.85 -32.68
C GLY A 20 -3.23 -4.99 -33.28
N THR A 21 -2.52 -5.87 -33.98
CA THR A 21 -3.01 -7.17 -34.48
C THR A 21 -2.30 -8.30 -33.72
N VAL A 22 -2.86 -9.51 -33.72
CA VAL A 22 -2.25 -10.65 -33.00
C VAL A 22 -0.80 -10.86 -33.44
N ARG A 23 -0.53 -10.77 -34.75
CA ARG A 23 0.80 -10.95 -35.32
C ARG A 23 1.79 -9.88 -34.88
N SER A 24 1.38 -8.61 -34.79
CA SER A 24 2.28 -7.55 -34.35
C SER A 24 2.65 -7.69 -32.88
N VAL A 25 1.69 -8.05 -32.02
CA VAL A 25 1.95 -8.19 -30.58
C VAL A 25 2.75 -9.46 -30.27
N ALA A 26 2.54 -10.55 -31.01
CA ALA A 26 3.27 -11.79 -30.82
C ALA A 26 4.79 -11.64 -31.00
N CYS A 27 5.24 -10.70 -31.84
CA CYS A 27 6.66 -10.41 -32.04
C CYS A 27 7.34 -9.78 -30.81
N ASP A 28 6.58 -9.10 -29.95
CA ASP A 28 7.09 -8.39 -28.77
C ASP A 28 7.07 -9.25 -27.50
N LEU A 29 6.58 -10.50 -27.58
CA LEU A 29 6.45 -11.39 -26.44
C LEU A 29 7.80 -11.96 -26.00
N LYS A 30 8.06 -11.92 -24.69
CA LYS A 30 9.21 -12.62 -24.10
C LYS A 30 8.91 -14.12 -23.96
N PRO A 31 9.94 -14.98 -23.89
CA PRO A 31 9.76 -16.41 -23.62
C PRO A 31 8.93 -16.63 -22.35
N GLY A 32 7.87 -17.44 -22.45
CA GLY A 32 6.95 -17.73 -21.34
C GLY A 32 5.78 -16.75 -21.18
N GLN A 33 5.66 -15.74 -22.05
CA GLN A 33 4.51 -14.84 -22.10
C GLN A 33 3.53 -15.23 -23.21
N ASP A 34 2.27 -14.89 -23.02
CA ASP A 34 1.22 -15.05 -24.02
C ASP A 34 0.28 -13.82 -24.04
N VAL A 35 -0.55 -13.72 -25.07
CA VAL A 35 -1.47 -12.60 -25.29
C VAL A 35 -2.92 -13.03 -25.23
N LEU A 36 -3.72 -12.24 -24.52
CA LEU A 36 -5.16 -12.38 -24.50
C LEU A 36 -5.82 -11.12 -25.05
N ARG A 37 -6.78 -11.27 -25.97
CA ARG A 37 -7.54 -10.15 -26.51
C ARG A 37 -8.50 -9.63 -25.43
N GLY A 38 -8.35 -8.36 -25.06
CA GLY A 38 -9.17 -7.77 -24.00
C GLY A 38 -8.57 -6.51 -23.40
N VAL A 39 -9.25 -6.00 -22.38
CA VAL A 39 -8.78 -4.92 -21.51
C VAL A 39 -8.78 -5.49 -20.09
N ALA A 40 -7.62 -5.41 -19.44
CA ALA A 40 -7.46 -5.80 -18.05
C ALA A 40 -6.63 -4.74 -17.33
N ASP A 41 -6.90 -4.59 -16.04
CA ASP A 41 -6.07 -3.83 -15.13
C ASP A 41 -4.94 -4.74 -14.58
N PRO A 42 -3.66 -4.48 -14.90
CA PRO A 42 -2.54 -5.30 -14.41
C PRO A 42 -2.46 -5.40 -12.88
N MET A 43 -3.07 -4.43 -12.18
CA MET A 43 -3.03 -4.33 -10.73
C MET A 43 -4.21 -5.05 -10.08
N LEU A 44 -5.37 -5.12 -10.75
CA LEU A 44 -6.59 -5.69 -10.19
C LEU A 44 -7.01 -7.03 -10.81
N ASP A 45 -6.52 -7.33 -12.00
CA ASP A 45 -6.88 -8.52 -12.78
C ASP A 45 -5.68 -9.46 -12.94
N ARG A 46 -5.97 -10.72 -13.24
CA ARG A 46 -5.01 -11.74 -13.68
C ARG A 46 -5.63 -12.61 -14.75
N VAL A 47 -4.80 -13.32 -15.52
CA VAL A 47 -5.29 -14.27 -16.52
C VAL A 47 -5.21 -15.67 -15.93
N GLU A 48 -6.36 -16.32 -15.77
CA GLU A 48 -6.46 -17.72 -15.39
C GLU A 48 -7.18 -18.50 -16.47
N HIS A 49 -6.59 -19.62 -16.91
CA HIS A 49 -7.21 -20.53 -17.88
C HIS A 49 -7.74 -19.81 -19.14
N GLY A 50 -7.02 -18.79 -19.63
CA GLY A 50 -7.40 -18.00 -20.80
C GLY A 50 -8.55 -17.00 -20.57
N ARG A 51 -8.90 -16.69 -19.32
CA ARG A 51 -9.91 -15.69 -18.95
C ARG A 51 -9.31 -14.64 -18.03
N ILE A 52 -9.72 -13.40 -18.22
CA ILE A 52 -9.40 -12.31 -17.29
C ILE A 52 -10.29 -12.50 -16.06
N VAL A 53 -9.66 -12.81 -14.94
CA VAL A 53 -10.33 -12.93 -13.65
C VAL A 53 -9.83 -11.81 -12.73
N PRO A 54 -10.72 -11.18 -11.94
CA PRO A 54 -10.28 -10.25 -10.92
C PRO A 54 -9.43 -11.02 -9.91
N ARG A 55 -8.32 -10.41 -9.47
CA ARG A 55 -7.55 -10.93 -8.33
C ARG A 55 -8.50 -11.16 -7.16
N GLY A 56 -8.41 -12.32 -6.52
CA GLY A 56 -9.35 -12.70 -5.48
C GLY A 56 -9.41 -11.65 -4.37
N LYS A 57 -10.61 -11.41 -3.81
CA LYS A 57 -10.84 -10.41 -2.74
C LYS A 57 -9.87 -10.58 -1.56
N ALA A 58 -9.39 -11.79 -1.28
CA ALA A 58 -8.42 -12.06 -0.22
C ALA A 58 -7.02 -11.46 -0.51
N GLU A 59 -6.54 -11.54 -1.76
CA GLU A 59 -5.26 -10.96 -2.18
C GLU A 59 -5.33 -9.43 -2.14
N GLN A 60 -6.42 -8.87 -2.64
CA GLN A 60 -6.70 -7.43 -2.62
C GLN A 60 -6.65 -6.87 -1.19
N ARG A 61 -7.29 -7.57 -0.22
CA ARG A 61 -7.24 -7.21 1.20
C ARG A 61 -5.83 -7.24 1.77
N GLY A 62 -4.98 -8.18 1.35
CA GLY A 62 -3.58 -8.23 1.76
C GLY A 62 -2.78 -7.02 1.26
N VAL A 63 -2.93 -6.67 -0.02
CA VAL A 63 -2.29 -5.49 -0.62
C VAL A 63 -2.77 -4.20 0.05
N GLU A 64 -4.08 -4.04 0.23
CA GLU A 64 -4.66 -2.89 0.91
C GLU A 64 -4.17 -2.78 2.35
N ARG A 65 -4.16 -3.89 3.10
CA ARG A 65 -3.65 -3.92 4.48
C ARG A 65 -2.17 -3.51 4.54
N THR A 66 -1.33 -4.00 3.64
CA THR A 66 0.09 -3.60 3.61
C THR A 66 0.27 -2.12 3.28
N ALA A 67 -0.52 -1.58 2.35
CA ALA A 67 -0.51 -0.16 2.01
C ALA A 67 -0.98 0.72 3.18
N MET A 68 -2.07 0.34 3.86
CA MET A 68 -2.56 1.02 5.06
C MET A 68 -1.53 1.00 6.19
N ALA A 69 -0.90 -0.15 6.45
CA ALA A 69 0.15 -0.27 7.47
C ALA A 69 1.36 0.63 7.17
N ARG A 70 1.74 0.75 5.90
CA ARG A 70 2.82 1.65 5.47
C ARG A 70 2.45 3.10 5.75
N ASN A 71 1.25 3.52 5.36
CA ASN A 71 0.78 4.90 5.57
C ASN A 71 0.71 5.26 7.06
N ALA A 72 0.22 4.32 7.89
CA ALA A 72 0.18 4.50 9.33
C ALA A 72 1.58 4.67 9.95
N ARG A 73 2.55 3.82 9.57
CA ARG A 73 3.94 3.97 10.03
C ARG A 73 4.56 5.30 9.60
N ALA A 74 4.31 5.73 8.36
CA ALA A 74 4.77 7.04 7.89
C ALA A 74 4.15 8.20 8.70
N GLY A 75 2.87 8.10 9.06
CA GLY A 75 2.21 9.05 9.96
C GLY A 75 2.85 9.11 11.34
N ARG A 76 3.15 7.94 11.92
CA ARG A 76 3.88 7.83 13.19
C ARG A 76 5.25 8.51 13.10
N ASP A 77 6.02 8.19 12.08
CA ASP A 77 7.39 8.70 11.92
C ASP A 77 7.38 10.23 11.74
N ARG A 78 6.40 10.76 11.01
CA ARG A 78 6.17 12.22 10.89
C ARG A 78 5.86 12.86 12.24
N LEU A 79 5.00 12.26 13.06
CA LEU A 79 4.65 12.80 14.38
C LEU A 79 5.83 12.73 15.36
N LEU A 80 6.60 11.63 15.34
CA LEU A 80 7.82 11.49 16.12
C LEU A 80 8.86 12.56 15.76
N ALA A 81 9.08 12.78 14.45
CA ALA A 81 9.99 13.83 13.98
C ALA A 81 9.51 15.24 14.38
N ALA A 82 8.19 15.50 14.31
CA ALA A 82 7.62 16.79 14.69
C ALA A 82 7.76 17.11 16.19
N CYS A 83 7.95 16.10 17.03
CA CYS A 83 8.21 16.24 18.46
C CYS A 83 9.66 15.91 18.84
N ASP A 84 10.60 15.95 17.89
CA ASP A 84 11.98 15.62 18.22
C ASP A 84 12.67 16.71 19.03
N TRP A 85 12.31 17.97 18.77
CA TRP A 85 12.80 19.13 19.54
C TRP A 85 12.48 19.06 21.04
N THR A 86 11.46 18.29 21.45
CA THR A 86 11.03 18.19 22.86
C THR A 86 11.94 17.30 23.70
N GLN A 87 12.88 16.58 23.05
CA GLN A 87 13.86 15.72 23.72
C GLN A 87 15.18 16.46 24.00
N LEU A 88 15.32 17.70 23.52
CA LEU A 88 16.50 18.51 23.79
C LEU A 88 16.49 18.97 25.25
N PRO A 89 17.66 19.01 25.92
CA PRO A 89 17.75 19.44 27.33
C PRO A 89 17.31 20.89 27.54
N ASP A 90 17.42 21.74 26.51
CA ASP A 90 17.01 23.15 26.53
C ASP A 90 15.53 23.36 26.18
N ALA A 91 14.77 22.29 25.90
CA ALA A 91 13.38 22.40 25.51
C ALA A 91 12.51 22.84 26.70
N GLN A 92 11.86 24.01 26.56
CA GLN A 92 10.90 24.53 27.55
C GLN A 92 9.53 23.82 27.42
N CYS A 93 9.51 22.51 27.62
CA CYS A 93 8.29 21.69 27.51
C CYS A 93 8.25 20.62 28.60
N ASP A 94 7.06 20.07 28.84
CA ASP A 94 6.89 18.95 29.77
C ASP A 94 7.45 17.66 29.15
N SER A 95 8.71 17.38 29.45
CA SER A 95 9.44 16.21 28.94
C SER A 95 8.73 14.89 29.28
N SER A 96 8.06 14.81 30.43
CA SER A 96 7.35 13.61 30.86
C SER A 96 6.10 13.33 30.00
N ALA A 97 5.30 14.36 29.74
CA ALA A 97 4.13 14.26 28.88
C ALA A 97 4.51 13.94 27.42
N TRP A 98 5.61 14.53 26.94
CA TRP A 98 6.14 14.25 25.60
C TRP A 98 6.75 12.85 25.46
N ALA A 99 7.42 12.34 26.50
CA ALA A 99 7.93 10.97 26.53
C ALA A 99 6.77 9.96 26.46
N ALA A 100 5.71 10.15 27.25
CA ALA A 100 4.52 9.31 27.20
C ALA A 100 3.82 9.36 25.83
N TYR A 101 3.69 10.55 25.23
CA TYR A 101 3.13 10.71 23.88
C TYR A 101 3.95 9.97 22.82
N ARG A 102 5.29 10.08 22.86
CA ARG A 102 6.18 9.38 21.92
C ARG A 102 6.12 7.87 22.09
N GLN A 103 5.98 7.37 23.32
CA GLN A 103 5.81 5.95 23.57
C GLN A 103 4.47 5.46 22.99
N ALA A 104 3.37 6.17 23.26
CA ALA A 104 2.06 5.84 22.69
C ALA A 104 2.06 5.84 21.15
N LEU A 105 2.85 6.72 20.50
CA LEU A 105 3.05 6.69 19.04
C LEU A 105 3.80 5.43 18.57
N ARG A 106 4.77 4.93 19.33
CA ARG A 106 5.52 3.71 18.99
C ARG A 106 4.64 2.48 19.13
N ASP A 107 3.79 2.45 20.15
CA ASP A 107 2.87 1.35 20.47
C ASP A 107 1.68 1.25 19.49
N LEU A 108 1.52 2.19 18.56
CA LEU A 108 0.44 2.19 17.56
C LEU A 108 0.40 0.92 16.70
N THR A 109 1.57 0.34 16.38
CA THR A 109 1.64 -0.87 15.55
C THR A 109 1.19 -2.12 16.29
N ASP A 110 1.15 -2.06 17.61
CA ASP A 110 0.79 -3.18 18.50
C ASP A 110 -0.70 -3.12 18.90
N GLN A 111 -1.42 -2.07 18.49
CA GLN A 111 -2.85 -1.93 18.76
C GLN A 111 -3.68 -3.01 18.05
N ALA A 112 -4.66 -3.55 18.78
CA ALA A 112 -5.69 -4.40 18.21
C ALA A 112 -6.51 -3.58 17.19
N GLY A 113 -6.39 -3.94 15.91
CA GLY A 113 -7.02 -3.21 14.80
C GLY A 113 -6.05 -2.60 13.81
N PHE A 114 -4.75 -2.55 14.12
CA PHE A 114 -3.75 -2.09 13.16
C PHE A 114 -3.74 -2.98 11.91
N PRO A 115 -3.78 -2.41 10.69
CA PRO A 115 -3.71 -0.98 10.33
C PRO A 115 -5.06 -0.32 10.01
N HIS A 116 -6.19 -1.00 10.23
CA HIS A 116 -7.52 -0.53 9.83
C HIS A 116 -8.14 0.44 10.84
N GLN A 117 -7.89 0.24 12.13
CA GLN A 117 -8.38 1.08 13.21
C GLN A 117 -7.21 1.39 14.14
N ILE A 118 -6.85 2.68 14.24
CA ILE A 118 -5.68 3.16 14.98
C ILE A 118 -6.13 4.31 15.87
N ASN A 119 -5.89 4.18 17.17
CA ASN A 119 -6.14 5.21 18.16
C ASN A 119 -4.88 6.07 18.31
N TRP A 120 -4.87 7.22 17.65
CA TRP A 120 -3.76 8.17 17.71
C TRP A 120 -3.77 8.95 19.04
N PRO A 121 -2.66 9.02 19.78
CA PRO A 121 -2.60 9.79 21.00
C PRO A 121 -2.78 11.29 20.72
N ALA A 122 -3.36 12.01 21.67
CA ALA A 122 -3.49 13.46 21.58
C ALA A 122 -2.14 14.13 21.91
N LYS A 123 -1.76 15.13 21.11
CA LYS A 123 -0.53 15.89 21.32
C LYS A 123 -0.61 16.67 22.65
N PRO A 124 0.40 16.59 23.52
CA PRO A 124 0.43 17.38 24.75
C PRO A 124 0.42 18.88 24.41
N GLY A 125 -0.42 19.65 25.11
CA GLY A 125 -0.65 21.08 24.86
C GLY A 125 -1.80 21.41 23.90
N ARG A 126 -2.37 20.42 23.19
CA ARG A 126 -3.64 20.60 22.49
C ARG A 126 -4.77 20.47 23.53
N LYS A 127 -5.18 21.58 24.15
CA LYS A 127 -6.43 21.59 24.91
C LYS A 127 -7.56 21.25 23.94
N GLU A 128 -8.24 20.13 24.15
CA GLU A 128 -9.48 19.82 23.45
C GLU A 128 -10.49 20.90 23.84
N SER A 129 -10.78 21.82 22.92
CA SER A 129 -12.01 22.60 23.00
C SER A 129 -13.16 21.63 22.76
N LYS A 130 -13.91 21.41 23.83
CA LYS A 130 -15.14 20.63 23.89
C LYS A 130 -16.23 21.28 23.04
#